data_AF-A0LBF3-F1
#
_entry.id   AF-A0LBF3-F1
#
_cell.length_a   1.000
_cell.length_b   1.000
_cell.length_c   1.000
_cell.angle_alpha   90.00
_cell.angle_beta   90.00
_cell.angle_gamma   90.00
#
_symmetry.space_group_name_H-M   'P 1'
#
loop_
_entity.id
_entity.type
_entity.pdbx_description
1 polymer ?
#
loop_
_entity_poly.entity_id
_entity_poly.type
_entity_poly.pdbx_seq_one_letter_code
_entity_poly.pdbx_strand_id
1 'polypeptide(L)'
;MPIQTSELRFYKSTTVSDTTSNGGRISASEIADGVKNNVWPDVPQGERLAGSTKYRKVFFKVANDADIKLIDPRIYVETATPGDDRILIFPGTQTDTQGALTGSERLYGSGRLDASTSIGVTSIDVNTESATDAIFQNGDLIRISDQDHVDDVSGNVEFIRLASSGGVTWNGDKATLTFEAGQSLQSAYASSNTRVASVIEPEDIEATWGSWTGSTVAGTYDGSGPTIAPTNIIPILDFIGSIEQTWTLTFSDANSFSCVGDTLGSVGSGSISGGDFAPNNPDFSRPYFTLPVAGWGGAWSSGETITFKTHPAAVPIWWKRIVPAGANSLSADKVVVAITGESA
;
A
#
# COMPACT_ATOMS: atom_id res chain seq x y z
N MET A 1 17.53 -5.24 13.85
CA MET A 1 16.55 -4.65 14.80
C MET A 1 15.17 -4.91 14.23
N PRO A 2 14.11 -5.12 15.02
CA PRO A 2 12.78 -5.30 14.45
C PRO A 2 12.17 -3.95 14.04
N ILE A 3 11.36 -3.95 12.98
CA ILE A 3 10.49 -2.83 12.64
C ILE A 3 9.51 -2.60 13.81
N GLN A 4 9.36 -1.36 14.25
CA GLN A 4 8.42 -0.98 15.30
C GLN A 4 7.05 -0.66 14.71
N THR A 5 5.98 -0.90 15.46
CA THR A 5 4.61 -0.53 15.04
C THR A 5 4.49 0.96 14.71
N SER A 6 5.21 1.84 15.40
CA SER A 6 5.22 3.29 15.13
C SER A 6 5.91 3.68 13.82
N GLU A 7 6.61 2.76 13.17
CA GLU A 7 7.24 2.94 11.86
C GLU A 7 6.31 2.49 10.72
N LEU A 8 5.18 1.85 11.05
CA LEU A 8 4.17 1.43 10.09
C LEU A 8 3.06 2.49 10.02
N ARG A 9 3.03 3.26 8.93
CA ARG A 9 2.20 4.49 8.87
C ARG A 9 1.37 4.57 7.61
N PHE A 10 0.18 5.15 7.73
CA PHE A 10 -0.64 5.51 6.58
C PHE A 10 -0.40 6.96 6.17
N TYR A 11 -0.41 7.22 4.86
CA TYR A 11 -0.29 8.55 4.27
C TYR A 11 -1.39 8.80 3.25
N LYS A 12 -1.80 10.07 3.11
CA LYS A 12 -2.74 10.48 2.07
C LYS A 12 -2.05 10.48 0.71
N SER A 13 -2.83 10.28 -0.34
CA SER A 13 -2.44 10.67 -1.68
C SER A 13 -2.33 12.19 -1.82
N THR A 14 -1.58 12.64 -2.83
CA THR A 14 -1.37 14.05 -3.18
C THR A 14 -2.68 14.80 -3.42
N THR A 15 -3.70 14.15 -4.00
CA THR A 15 -5.03 14.74 -4.20
C THR A 15 -6.09 13.94 -3.48
N VAL A 16 -6.73 14.52 -2.47
CA VAL A 16 -7.90 13.93 -1.80
C VAL A 16 -9.14 14.71 -2.21
N SER A 17 -9.99 14.11 -3.05
CA SER A 17 -11.22 14.73 -3.54
C SER A 17 -12.32 13.70 -3.83
N ASP A 18 -13.51 14.17 -4.21
CA ASP A 18 -14.61 13.32 -4.69
C ASP A 18 -14.74 13.40 -6.23
N THR A 19 -13.65 13.69 -6.94
CA THR A 19 -13.60 13.86 -8.40
C THR A 19 -12.64 12.85 -9.06
N THR A 20 -12.58 12.82 -10.38
CA THR A 20 -11.69 11.92 -11.13
C THR A 20 -10.19 12.16 -10.86
N SER A 21 -9.80 13.34 -10.36
CA SER A 21 -8.40 13.64 -10.01
C SER A 21 -7.97 13.13 -8.64
N ASN A 22 -8.90 12.63 -7.81
CA ASN A 22 -8.59 12.00 -6.52
C ASN A 22 -7.53 10.91 -6.69
N GLY A 23 -6.64 10.73 -5.72
CA GLY A 23 -5.50 9.81 -5.81
C GLY A 23 -4.21 10.48 -6.26
N GLY A 24 -3.44 9.79 -7.10
CA GLY A 24 -2.08 10.20 -7.48
C GLY A 24 -1.01 9.60 -6.57
N ARG A 25 0.16 10.24 -6.50
CA ARG A 25 1.32 9.81 -5.69
C ARG A 25 1.08 9.98 -4.19
N ILE A 26 1.89 9.31 -3.38
CA ILE A 26 1.95 9.51 -1.93
C ILE A 26 2.30 10.98 -1.59
N SER A 27 1.72 11.50 -0.52
CA SER A 27 2.05 12.81 0.06
C SER A 27 2.75 12.65 1.41
N ALA A 28 3.27 13.75 1.96
CA ALA A 28 3.80 13.79 3.33
C ALA A 28 2.70 13.89 4.42
N SER A 29 1.42 13.93 4.04
CA SER A 29 0.32 14.05 5.00
C SER A 29 0.00 12.70 5.63
N GLU A 30 0.52 12.46 6.84
CA GLU A 30 0.26 11.26 7.62
C GLU A 30 -1.23 11.17 8.03
N ILE A 31 -1.75 9.95 7.99
CA ILE A 31 -3.06 9.57 8.50
C ILE A 31 -2.85 8.94 9.87
N ALA A 32 -2.78 9.77 10.90
CA ALA A 32 -2.76 9.32 12.28
C ALA A 32 -4.02 8.49 12.63
N ASP A 33 -3.81 7.40 13.36
CA ASP A 33 -4.85 6.49 13.84
C ASP A 33 -5.76 7.16 14.90
N GLY A 34 -7.01 6.71 14.97
CA GLY A 34 -8.01 7.20 15.93
C GLY A 34 -8.48 8.64 15.71
N VAL A 35 -7.99 9.32 14.66
CA VAL A 35 -8.36 10.71 14.37
C VAL A 35 -9.61 10.75 13.50
N LYS A 36 -10.67 11.37 14.05
CA LYS A 36 -11.93 11.60 13.34
C LYS A 36 -11.69 12.39 12.05
N ASN A 37 -12.41 12.02 11.00
CA ASN A 37 -12.41 12.70 9.70
C ASN A 37 -11.07 12.72 8.97
N ASN A 38 -10.11 11.87 9.36
CA ASN A 38 -8.78 11.90 8.78
C ASN A 38 -8.73 11.30 7.36
N VAL A 39 -9.53 10.24 7.11
CA VAL A 39 -9.71 9.63 5.79
C VAL A 39 -11.04 10.05 5.15
N TRP A 40 -12.11 9.95 5.93
CA TRP A 40 -13.47 10.14 5.44
C TRP A 40 -14.15 11.33 6.11
N PRO A 41 -14.75 12.27 5.35
CA PRO A 41 -15.58 13.30 5.96
C PRO A 41 -16.87 12.71 6.54
N ASP A 42 -17.45 13.44 7.49
CA ASP A 42 -18.80 13.21 8.00
C ASP A 42 -19.81 13.11 6.84
N VAL A 43 -20.80 12.22 6.96
CA VAL A 43 -21.83 12.02 5.94
C VAL A 43 -23.05 12.88 6.27
N PRO A 44 -23.34 13.96 5.53
CA PRO A 44 -24.49 14.81 5.81
C PRO A 44 -25.81 14.08 5.50
N GLN A 45 -26.91 14.53 6.11
CA GLN A 45 -28.23 13.90 5.95
C GLN A 45 -28.65 13.77 4.47
N GLY A 46 -28.41 14.81 3.66
CA GLY A 46 -28.74 14.76 2.23
C GLY A 46 -28.00 13.66 1.48
N GLU A 47 -26.72 13.44 1.81
CA GLU A 47 -25.91 12.37 1.22
C GLU A 47 -26.42 11.00 1.66
N ARG A 48 -26.80 10.82 2.93
CA ARG A 48 -27.41 9.56 3.39
C ARG A 48 -28.75 9.25 2.74
N LEU A 49 -29.60 10.26 2.54
CA LEU A 49 -30.89 10.06 1.89
C LEU A 49 -30.74 9.67 0.42
N ALA A 50 -29.77 10.25 -0.28
CA ALA A 50 -29.50 9.93 -1.68
C ALA A 50 -28.67 8.65 -1.89
N GLY A 51 -27.82 8.31 -0.92
CA GLY A 51 -26.72 7.37 -1.07
C GLY A 51 -25.51 7.99 -1.78
N SER A 52 -24.33 7.42 -1.56
CA SER A 52 -23.09 7.87 -2.19
C SER A 52 -22.06 6.74 -2.31
N THR A 53 -21.18 6.87 -3.30
CA THR A 53 -19.92 6.11 -3.36
C THR A 53 -18.77 7.10 -3.42
N LYS A 54 -17.79 6.95 -2.53
CA LYS A 54 -16.59 7.78 -2.49
C LYS A 54 -15.35 6.91 -2.42
N TYR A 55 -14.24 7.46 -2.89
CA TYR A 55 -12.96 6.77 -2.92
C TYR A 55 -11.90 7.57 -2.17
N ARG A 56 -10.98 6.91 -1.50
CA ARG A 56 -9.78 7.53 -0.89
C ARG A 56 -8.59 6.66 -1.22
N LYS A 57 -7.59 7.24 -1.89
CA LYS A 57 -6.30 6.57 -2.05
C LYS A 57 -5.42 6.92 -0.86
N VAL A 58 -4.97 5.87 -0.18
CA VAL A 58 -4.02 5.95 0.92
C VAL A 58 -2.79 5.11 0.58
N PHE A 59 -1.71 5.35 1.29
CA PHE A 59 -0.47 4.61 1.16
C PHE A 59 -0.10 4.06 2.51
N PHE A 60 0.06 2.76 2.62
CA PHE A 60 0.76 2.19 3.75
C PHE A 60 2.26 2.29 3.50
N LYS A 61 3.03 2.85 4.43
CA LYS A 61 4.47 3.07 4.30
C LYS A 61 5.21 2.46 5.48
N VAL A 62 6.28 1.72 5.16
CA VAL A 62 7.27 1.26 6.12
C VAL A 62 8.31 2.38 6.26
N ALA A 63 8.20 3.16 7.33
CA ALA A 63 9.03 4.33 7.60
C ALA A 63 10.00 4.05 8.76
N ASN A 64 10.85 3.03 8.62
CA ASN A 64 11.86 2.67 9.62
C ASN A 64 13.23 3.23 9.24
N ASP A 65 14.00 3.65 10.26
CA ASP A 65 15.31 4.30 10.09
C ASP A 65 16.43 3.37 9.63
N ALA A 66 16.21 2.06 9.73
CA ALA A 66 17.19 1.04 9.42
C ALA A 66 17.01 0.45 8.01
N ASP A 67 16.06 0.98 7.22
CA ASP A 67 15.71 0.53 5.88
C ASP A 67 15.43 -0.99 5.82
N ILE A 68 14.82 -1.51 6.88
CA ILE A 68 14.45 -2.93 6.99
C ILE A 68 13.18 -3.17 6.19
N LYS A 69 13.24 -4.17 5.32
CA LYS A 69 12.11 -4.64 4.52
C LYS A 69 11.04 -5.31 5.38
N LEU A 70 9.77 -5.03 5.08
CA LEU A 70 8.64 -5.79 5.61
C LEU A 70 8.32 -6.96 4.68
N ILE A 71 8.45 -8.19 5.16
CA ILE A 71 8.23 -9.41 4.38
C ILE A 71 6.84 -9.99 4.65
N ASP A 72 6.30 -10.69 3.65
CA ASP A 72 4.96 -11.30 3.67
C ASP A 72 3.86 -10.35 4.18
N PRO A 73 3.77 -9.10 3.68
CA PRO A 73 2.75 -8.17 4.11
C PRO A 73 1.35 -8.68 3.78
N ARG A 74 0.40 -8.44 4.68
CA ARG A 74 -1.00 -8.81 4.53
C ARG A 74 -1.87 -7.65 4.95
N ILE A 75 -2.72 -7.16 4.05
CA ILE A 75 -3.61 -6.01 4.31
C ILE A 75 -5.07 -6.47 4.23
N TYR A 76 -5.87 -6.07 5.20
CA TYR A 76 -7.27 -6.49 5.29
C TYR A 76 -8.12 -5.47 6.06
N VAL A 77 -9.42 -5.48 5.80
CA VAL A 77 -10.38 -4.79 6.67
C VAL A 77 -10.55 -5.66 7.92
N GLU A 78 -10.02 -5.22 9.05
CA GLU A 78 -10.13 -5.95 10.31
C GLU A 78 -11.55 -5.90 10.85
N THR A 79 -12.15 -4.72 10.87
CA THR A 79 -13.49 -4.50 11.40
C THR A 79 -14.25 -3.57 10.46
N ALA A 80 -15.33 -4.09 9.88
CA ALA A 80 -16.31 -3.31 9.12
C ALA A 80 -16.95 -2.21 9.98
N THR A 81 -17.55 -1.25 9.29
CA THR A 81 -18.31 -0.16 9.89
C THR A 81 -19.50 -0.69 10.70
N PRO A 82 -19.75 -0.15 11.91
CA PRO A 82 -20.97 -0.46 12.65
C PRO A 82 -22.22 0.24 12.10
N GLY A 83 -22.05 1.20 11.19
CA GLY A 83 -23.13 1.88 10.48
C GLY A 83 -23.74 1.08 9.33
N ASP A 84 -24.60 1.75 8.54
CA ASP A 84 -25.18 1.16 7.33
C ASP A 84 -24.26 1.36 6.09
N ASP A 85 -23.26 2.24 6.19
CA ASP A 85 -22.23 2.34 5.17
C ASP A 85 -21.24 1.20 5.30
N ARG A 86 -20.44 0.99 4.25
CA ARG A 86 -19.42 -0.04 4.22
C ARG A 86 -18.15 0.43 3.53
N ILE A 87 -17.03 -0.10 4.01
CA ILE A 87 -15.69 0.20 3.49
C ILE A 87 -15.09 -1.06 2.89
N LEU A 88 -14.73 -0.94 1.62
CA LEU A 88 -14.00 -1.96 0.86
C LEU A 88 -12.63 -1.42 0.49
N ILE A 89 -11.64 -2.29 0.32
CA ILE A 89 -10.29 -1.89 -0.10
C ILE A 89 -9.86 -2.64 -1.36
N PHE A 90 -8.98 -2.06 -2.16
CA PHE A 90 -8.37 -2.75 -3.30
C PHE A 90 -6.99 -2.16 -3.62
N PRO A 91 -6.08 -2.93 -4.25
CA PRO A 91 -4.77 -2.44 -4.62
C PRO A 91 -4.84 -1.27 -5.61
N GLY A 92 -4.01 -0.25 -5.40
CA GLY A 92 -3.75 0.80 -6.39
C GLY A 92 -2.38 0.64 -7.06
N THR A 93 -1.99 1.64 -7.84
CA THR A 93 -0.62 1.81 -8.32
C THR A 93 0.03 3.01 -7.63
N GLN A 94 1.32 3.26 -7.83
CA GLN A 94 1.96 4.43 -7.23
C GLN A 94 1.42 5.78 -7.75
N THR A 95 0.71 5.80 -8.90
CA THR A 95 0.38 7.06 -9.58
C THR A 95 -1.07 7.20 -10.07
N ASP A 96 -1.83 6.11 -10.13
CA ASP A 96 -3.23 6.12 -10.58
C ASP A 96 -4.12 7.06 -9.75
N THR A 97 -5.10 7.61 -10.47
CA THR A 97 -6.15 8.47 -9.94
C THR A 97 -7.50 7.77 -10.09
N GLN A 98 -8.53 8.29 -9.44
CA GLN A 98 -9.88 7.74 -9.49
C GLN A 98 -10.41 7.66 -10.93
N GLY A 99 -9.99 8.57 -11.82
CA GLY A 99 -10.33 8.55 -13.24
C GLY A 99 -9.73 7.37 -14.02
N ALA A 100 -8.74 6.67 -13.47
CA ALA A 100 -8.16 5.47 -14.07
C ALA A 100 -8.85 4.17 -13.63
N LEU A 101 -9.75 4.25 -12.64
CA LEU A 101 -10.52 3.09 -12.18
C LEU A 101 -11.51 2.63 -13.26
N THR A 102 -11.61 1.32 -13.45
CA THR A 102 -12.51 0.66 -14.39
C THR A 102 -13.86 0.30 -13.77
N GLY A 103 -13.93 0.28 -12.43
CA GLY A 103 -15.11 -0.20 -11.69
C GLY A 103 -15.18 -1.72 -11.56
N SER A 104 -14.18 -2.44 -12.07
CA SER A 104 -14.05 -3.90 -11.98
C SER A 104 -12.91 -4.32 -11.05
N GLU A 105 -12.44 -3.42 -10.19
CA GLU A 105 -11.36 -3.71 -9.24
C GLU A 105 -11.78 -4.81 -8.28
N ARG A 106 -10.82 -5.68 -7.92
CA ARG A 106 -11.02 -6.74 -6.94
C ARG A 106 -11.21 -6.11 -5.55
N LEU A 107 -12.44 -6.13 -5.03
CA LEU A 107 -12.81 -5.49 -3.75
C LEU A 107 -12.62 -6.41 -2.55
N TYR A 108 -11.73 -6.08 -1.63
CA TYR A 108 -11.51 -6.81 -0.39
C TYR A 108 -12.32 -6.18 0.74
N GLY A 109 -12.77 -6.99 1.68
CA GLY A 109 -13.59 -6.55 2.81
C GLY A 109 -13.60 -7.56 3.95
N SER A 110 -14.59 -7.45 4.83
CA SER A 110 -14.78 -8.37 5.94
C SER A 110 -16.24 -8.78 6.12
N GLY A 111 -16.44 -9.88 6.82
CA GLY A 111 -17.73 -10.40 7.25
C GLY A 111 -17.65 -11.01 8.65
N ARG A 112 -18.78 -11.54 9.11
CA ARG A 112 -18.91 -12.20 10.41
C ARG A 112 -19.17 -13.68 10.21
N LEU A 113 -18.52 -14.52 11.02
CA LEU A 113 -18.80 -15.95 11.04
C LEU A 113 -20.30 -16.16 11.36
N ASP A 114 -20.99 -16.96 10.55
CA ASP A 114 -22.44 -17.16 10.66
C ASP A 114 -22.82 -18.02 11.87
N ALA A 115 -22.07 -19.09 12.11
CA ALA A 115 -22.28 -20.01 13.22
C ALA A 115 -20.95 -20.43 13.84
N SER A 116 -20.94 -20.61 15.17
CA SER A 116 -19.76 -21.09 15.88
C SER A 116 -19.26 -22.40 15.27
N THR A 117 -17.94 -22.52 15.16
CA THR A 117 -17.28 -23.62 14.48
C THR A 117 -16.21 -24.26 15.37
N SER A 118 -15.90 -25.51 15.07
CA SER A 118 -14.95 -26.34 15.82
C SER A 118 -13.65 -26.51 15.03
N ILE A 119 -12.61 -26.92 15.75
CA ILE A 119 -11.33 -27.34 15.14
C ILE A 119 -11.59 -28.45 14.11
N GLY A 120 -10.85 -28.41 13.00
CA GLY A 120 -10.83 -29.44 11.97
C GLY A 120 -11.87 -29.27 10.86
N VAL A 121 -12.77 -28.28 10.92
CA VAL A 121 -13.66 -28.00 9.79
C VAL A 121 -12.86 -27.50 8.58
N THR A 122 -13.34 -27.82 7.39
CA THR A 122 -12.73 -27.46 6.10
C THR A 122 -13.52 -26.39 5.34
N SER A 123 -14.58 -25.87 5.94
CA SER A 123 -15.41 -24.83 5.39
C SER A 123 -16.14 -24.08 6.50
N ILE A 124 -16.41 -22.80 6.27
CA ILE A 124 -17.17 -21.92 7.15
C ILE A 124 -18.17 -21.08 6.35
N ASP A 125 -19.27 -20.69 6.99
CA ASP A 125 -20.21 -19.72 6.44
C ASP A 125 -19.96 -18.33 7.04
N VAL A 126 -19.92 -17.32 6.19
CA VAL A 126 -19.64 -15.93 6.55
C VAL A 126 -20.75 -15.03 6.03
N ASN A 127 -21.36 -14.26 6.93
CA ASN A 127 -22.30 -13.20 6.57
C ASN A 127 -21.52 -11.94 6.19
N THR A 128 -21.80 -11.39 5.02
CA THR A 128 -21.20 -10.14 4.53
C THR A 128 -22.24 -9.03 4.47
N GLU A 129 -21.79 -7.79 4.29
CA GLU A 129 -22.67 -6.62 4.15
C GLU A 129 -23.38 -6.60 2.78
N SER A 130 -22.78 -7.21 1.76
CA SER A 130 -23.38 -7.40 0.43
C SER A 130 -22.60 -8.44 -0.39
N ALA A 131 -23.29 -9.41 -0.96
CA ALA A 131 -22.70 -10.35 -1.93
C ALA A 131 -22.29 -9.68 -3.25
N THR A 132 -22.88 -8.53 -3.60
CA THR A 132 -22.55 -7.83 -4.86
C THR A 132 -21.12 -7.33 -4.89
N ASP A 133 -20.53 -7.10 -3.73
CA ASP A 133 -19.16 -6.63 -3.61
C ASP A 133 -18.15 -7.76 -3.84
N ALA A 134 -18.61 -9.03 -3.79
CA ALA A 134 -17.83 -10.23 -4.02
C ALA A 134 -16.49 -10.23 -3.26
N ILE A 135 -16.56 -9.89 -1.96
CA ILE A 135 -15.37 -9.66 -1.14
C ILE A 135 -14.50 -10.89 -0.95
N PHE A 136 -15.06 -12.09 -1.12
CA PHE A 136 -14.33 -13.35 -1.18
C PHE A 136 -14.38 -13.93 -2.59
N GLN A 137 -13.25 -14.45 -3.05
CA GLN A 137 -13.08 -15.14 -4.33
C GLN A 137 -12.29 -16.44 -4.15
N ASN A 138 -12.43 -17.35 -5.11
CA ASN A 138 -11.70 -18.61 -5.12
C ASN A 138 -10.19 -18.35 -5.11
N GLY A 139 -9.44 -19.05 -4.26
CA GLY A 139 -7.99 -18.89 -4.13
C GLY A 139 -7.55 -17.71 -3.25
N ASP A 140 -8.46 -16.94 -2.67
CA ASP A 140 -8.08 -15.88 -1.73
C ASP A 140 -7.41 -16.46 -0.48
N LEU A 141 -6.45 -15.72 0.06
CA LEU A 141 -6.09 -15.84 1.47
C LEU A 141 -7.16 -15.12 2.29
N ILE A 142 -7.67 -15.78 3.32
CA ILE A 142 -8.56 -15.17 4.31
C ILE A 142 -7.91 -15.14 5.68
N ARG A 143 -8.21 -14.10 6.45
CA ARG A 143 -7.92 -14.01 7.88
C ARG A 143 -9.18 -14.36 8.66
N ILE A 144 -9.06 -15.21 9.65
CA ILE A 144 -10.12 -15.57 10.59
C ILE A 144 -9.60 -15.22 11.99
N SER A 145 -10.37 -14.46 12.76
CA SER A 145 -9.93 -14.01 14.09
C SER A 145 -11.06 -13.70 15.04
N ASP A 146 -10.83 -14.00 16.32
CA ASP A 146 -11.67 -13.63 17.45
C ASP A 146 -10.94 -12.72 18.47
N GLN A 147 -9.76 -12.18 18.12
CA GLN A 147 -9.03 -11.16 18.90
C GLN A 147 -9.88 -9.89 19.12
N ASP A 148 -9.67 -9.10 20.18
CA ASP A 148 -10.46 -7.86 20.32
C ASP A 148 -9.99 -6.74 19.37
N HIS A 149 -8.70 -6.72 19.06
CA HIS A 149 -8.08 -5.86 18.04
C HIS A 149 -6.88 -6.57 17.38
N VAL A 150 -6.32 -6.00 16.30
CA VAL A 150 -5.30 -6.67 15.47
C VAL A 150 -4.08 -7.16 16.27
N ASP A 151 -3.59 -6.35 17.21
CA ASP A 151 -2.39 -6.66 18.00
C ASP A 151 -2.70 -7.29 19.38
N ASP A 152 -3.91 -7.81 19.59
CA ASP A 152 -4.26 -8.40 20.89
C ASP A 152 -3.50 -9.71 21.10
N VAL A 153 -2.94 -9.88 22.30
CA VAL A 153 -2.25 -11.11 22.71
C VAL A 153 -3.22 -12.24 23.04
N SER A 154 -4.49 -11.92 23.22
CA SER A 154 -5.57 -12.87 23.49
C SER A 154 -6.44 -13.11 22.26
N GLY A 155 -6.99 -14.31 22.16
CA GLY A 155 -7.73 -14.76 20.97
C GLY A 155 -6.83 -15.50 19.98
N ASN A 156 -7.43 -15.88 18.88
CA ASN A 156 -6.89 -16.71 17.83
C ASN A 156 -6.86 -15.92 16.52
N VAL A 157 -5.85 -16.22 15.70
CA VAL A 157 -5.72 -15.72 14.34
C VAL A 157 -5.26 -16.87 13.45
N GLU A 158 -5.94 -17.03 12.32
CA GLU A 158 -5.55 -17.99 11.30
C GLU A 158 -5.62 -17.34 9.91
N PHE A 159 -4.62 -17.65 9.09
CA PHE A 159 -4.61 -17.29 7.67
C PHE A 159 -4.76 -18.58 6.85
N ILE A 160 -5.86 -18.69 6.12
CA ILE A 160 -6.24 -19.92 5.41
C ILE A 160 -6.53 -19.56 3.96
N ARG A 161 -6.05 -20.40 3.04
CA ARG A 161 -6.26 -20.27 1.59
C ARG A 161 -7.59 -20.95 1.23
N LEU A 162 -8.41 -20.26 0.44
CA LEU A 162 -9.62 -20.85 -0.15
C LEU A 162 -9.27 -21.73 -1.35
N ALA A 163 -10.10 -22.74 -1.62
CA ALA A 163 -9.92 -23.57 -2.80
C ALA A 163 -9.94 -22.70 -4.09
N SER A 164 -9.01 -22.96 -5.00
CA SER A 164 -8.88 -22.24 -6.28
C SER A 164 -10.07 -22.45 -7.23
N SER A 165 -10.88 -23.47 -6.98
CA SER A 165 -12.15 -23.73 -7.65
C SER A 165 -13.19 -24.15 -6.60
N GLY A 166 -14.36 -23.53 -6.63
CA GLY A 166 -15.43 -23.80 -5.65
C GLY A 166 -15.11 -23.36 -4.22
N GLY A 167 -14.08 -22.53 -4.03
CA GLY A 167 -13.71 -21.96 -2.73
C GLY A 167 -14.76 -21.00 -2.16
N VAL A 168 -15.62 -20.42 -3.00
CA VAL A 168 -16.69 -19.51 -2.58
C VAL A 168 -18.00 -19.87 -3.29
N THR A 169 -19.05 -20.05 -2.51
CA THR A 169 -20.43 -20.16 -3.01
C THR A 169 -21.31 -19.17 -2.26
N TRP A 170 -22.14 -18.41 -2.98
CA TRP A 170 -23.01 -17.38 -2.41
C TRP A 170 -24.46 -17.84 -2.31
N ASN A 171 -25.11 -17.53 -1.19
CA ASN A 171 -26.55 -17.68 -0.98
C ASN A 171 -27.10 -16.40 -0.32
N GLY A 172 -27.58 -15.46 -1.14
CA GLY A 172 -27.77 -14.08 -0.69
C GLY A 172 -26.43 -13.48 -0.24
N ASP A 173 -26.42 -12.75 0.86
CA ASP A 173 -25.22 -12.12 1.44
C ASP A 173 -24.38 -13.07 2.30
N LYS A 174 -24.68 -14.37 2.28
CA LYS A 174 -23.88 -15.41 2.94
C LYS A 174 -22.93 -16.06 1.94
N ALA A 175 -21.65 -16.08 2.28
CA ALA A 175 -20.61 -16.81 1.57
C ALA A 175 -20.26 -18.10 2.32
N THR A 176 -20.42 -19.25 1.67
CA THR A 176 -19.78 -20.50 2.09
C THR A 176 -18.36 -20.51 1.56
N LEU A 177 -17.38 -20.48 2.46
CA LEU A 177 -15.95 -20.47 2.16
C LEU A 177 -15.40 -21.88 2.35
N THR A 178 -14.98 -22.53 1.27
CA THR A 178 -14.35 -23.86 1.29
C THR A 178 -12.84 -23.70 1.22
N PHE A 179 -12.14 -24.28 2.17
CA PHE A 179 -10.69 -24.17 2.26
C PHE A 179 -9.99 -25.03 1.21
N GLU A 180 -8.75 -24.67 0.89
CA GLU A 180 -7.90 -25.47 0.03
C GLU A 180 -7.72 -26.90 0.61
N ALA A 181 -7.57 -27.88 -0.28
CA ALA A 181 -7.44 -29.27 0.12
C ALA A 181 -6.26 -29.46 1.10
N GLY A 182 -6.55 -30.06 2.25
CA GLY A 182 -5.57 -30.28 3.33
C GLY A 182 -5.53 -29.16 4.37
N GLN A 183 -6.24 -28.05 4.17
CA GLN A 183 -6.40 -27.01 5.20
C GLN A 183 -7.67 -27.23 6.02
N SER A 184 -7.57 -26.94 7.32
CA SER A 184 -8.68 -26.95 8.27
C SER A 184 -8.41 -25.97 9.40
N LEU A 185 -9.46 -25.56 10.11
CA LEU A 185 -9.29 -24.70 11.29
C LEU A 185 -8.46 -25.41 12.36
N GLN A 186 -7.49 -24.70 12.92
CA GLN A 186 -6.69 -25.13 14.05
C GLN A 186 -7.28 -24.68 15.38
N SER A 187 -8.18 -23.69 15.36
CA SER A 187 -8.89 -23.17 16.53
C SER A 187 -10.41 -23.33 16.39
N ALA A 188 -11.11 -23.35 17.52
CA ALA A 188 -12.56 -23.18 17.53
C ALA A 188 -12.90 -21.68 17.59
N TYR A 189 -13.96 -21.27 16.91
CA TYR A 189 -14.35 -19.86 16.80
C TYR A 189 -15.83 -19.69 17.14
N ALA A 190 -16.14 -18.68 17.97
CA ALA A 190 -17.52 -18.32 18.28
C ALA A 190 -18.04 -17.28 17.28
N SER A 191 -19.26 -17.44 16.77
CA SER A 191 -19.84 -16.48 15.83
C SER A 191 -20.07 -15.08 16.42
N SER A 192 -20.14 -14.96 17.74
CA SER A 192 -20.39 -13.69 18.43
C SER A 192 -19.28 -12.64 18.25
N ASN A 193 -18.03 -13.07 18.04
CA ASN A 193 -16.87 -12.18 17.95
C ASN A 193 -15.94 -12.48 16.77
N THR A 194 -16.16 -13.57 16.02
CA THR A 194 -15.26 -13.93 14.93
C THR A 194 -15.48 -13.08 13.68
N ARG A 195 -14.40 -12.48 13.20
CA ARG A 195 -14.32 -11.71 11.95
C ARG A 195 -13.59 -12.55 10.91
N VAL A 196 -14.05 -12.47 9.67
CA VAL A 196 -13.41 -13.11 8.53
C VAL A 196 -13.16 -12.06 7.46
N ALA A 197 -11.92 -11.91 7.01
CA ALA A 197 -11.54 -10.88 6.04
C ALA A 197 -10.78 -11.49 4.87
N SER A 198 -11.06 -11.02 3.66
CA SER A 198 -10.23 -11.31 2.49
C SER A 198 -8.93 -10.50 2.57
N VAL A 199 -7.79 -11.10 2.23
CA VAL A 199 -6.47 -10.51 2.41
C VAL A 199 -5.87 -10.09 1.07
N ILE A 200 -5.39 -8.84 1.00
CA ILE A 200 -4.46 -8.41 -0.05
C ILE A 200 -3.07 -8.87 0.35
N GLU A 201 -2.36 -9.48 -0.60
CA GLU A 201 -0.99 -10.00 -0.46
C GLU A 201 -0.04 -9.20 -1.37
N PRO A 202 0.45 -8.03 -0.94
CA PRO A 202 1.51 -7.34 -1.67
C PRO A 202 2.80 -8.15 -1.68
N GLU A 203 3.69 -7.81 -2.61
CA GLU A 203 5.10 -8.19 -2.50
C GLU A 203 5.73 -7.53 -1.27
N ASP A 204 6.93 -7.99 -0.87
CA ASP A 204 7.70 -7.37 0.21
C ASP A 204 7.77 -5.85 0.05
N ILE A 205 7.63 -5.12 1.15
CA ILE A 205 7.62 -3.65 1.13
C ILE A 205 9.01 -3.13 1.41
N GLU A 206 9.66 -2.64 0.35
CA GLU A 206 10.96 -1.97 0.39
C GLU A 206 11.00 -0.82 -0.62
N ALA A 207 11.89 0.15 -0.40
CA ALA A 207 12.19 1.15 -1.40
C ALA A 207 13.05 0.51 -2.49
N THR A 208 12.68 0.69 -3.76
CA THR A 208 13.41 0.12 -4.89
C THR A 208 13.71 1.18 -5.95
N TRP A 209 14.69 0.90 -6.80
CA TRP A 209 14.96 1.72 -7.98
C TRP A 209 14.90 0.86 -9.23
N GLY A 210 14.68 1.51 -10.37
CA GLY A 210 14.59 0.83 -11.66
C GLY A 210 14.66 1.80 -12.82
N SER A 211 14.35 1.30 -14.02
CA SER A 211 14.31 2.09 -15.26
C SER A 211 15.57 2.91 -15.54
N TRP A 212 16.74 2.39 -15.16
CA TRP A 212 18.02 3.07 -15.38
C TRP A 212 18.37 3.13 -16.85
N THR A 213 18.74 4.32 -17.31
CA THR A 213 19.17 4.60 -18.67
C THR A 213 20.03 5.87 -18.67
N GLY A 214 20.67 6.17 -19.79
CA GLY A 214 21.45 7.39 -19.92
C GLY A 214 22.02 7.56 -21.32
N SER A 215 22.65 8.70 -21.53
CA SER A 215 23.32 9.05 -22.78
C SER A 215 24.70 9.58 -22.46
N THR A 216 25.72 8.98 -23.06
CA THR A 216 27.11 9.41 -22.94
C THR A 216 27.93 8.94 -24.13
N VAL A 217 29.08 9.57 -24.34
CA VAL A 217 30.14 9.12 -25.25
C VAL A 217 31.17 8.25 -24.52
N ALA A 218 31.59 8.65 -23.32
CA ALA A 218 32.69 8.00 -22.59
C ALA A 218 32.56 8.04 -21.06
N GLY A 219 31.50 8.64 -20.52
CA GLY A 219 31.18 8.64 -19.10
C GLY A 219 30.76 7.26 -18.64
N THR A 220 31.09 6.91 -17.40
CA THR A 220 30.66 5.64 -16.82
C THR A 220 30.09 5.83 -15.42
N TYR A 221 29.18 4.92 -15.08
CA TYR A 221 28.72 4.69 -13.72
C TYR A 221 28.78 3.19 -13.44
N ASP A 222 29.35 2.79 -12.30
CA ASP A 222 29.66 1.39 -11.98
C ASP A 222 30.52 0.72 -13.07
N GLY A 223 31.53 1.45 -13.57
CA GLY A 223 32.49 0.94 -14.57
C GLY A 223 31.93 0.72 -15.99
N SER A 224 30.64 0.97 -16.21
CA SER A 224 29.98 0.80 -17.52
C SER A 224 29.26 2.07 -17.96
N GLY A 225 28.96 2.19 -19.25
CA GLY A 225 28.14 3.31 -19.73
C GLY A 225 26.74 3.26 -19.10
N PRO A 226 26.09 4.41 -18.86
CA PRO A 226 24.78 4.50 -18.19
C PRO A 226 23.62 3.92 -19.01
N THR A 227 23.88 3.37 -20.19
CA THR A 227 22.93 2.51 -20.93
C THR A 227 22.76 1.14 -20.26
N ILE A 228 23.65 0.78 -19.33
CA ILE A 228 23.60 -0.43 -18.52
C ILE A 228 23.30 0.00 -17.08
N ALA A 229 22.37 -0.70 -16.43
CA ALA A 229 22.03 -0.46 -15.03
C ALA A 229 23.19 -0.90 -14.10
N PRO A 230 23.51 -0.13 -13.04
CA PRO A 230 24.54 -0.51 -12.09
C PRO A 230 24.13 -1.77 -11.31
N THR A 231 25.12 -2.55 -10.89
CA THR A 231 24.94 -3.81 -10.16
C THR A 231 25.73 -3.88 -8.87
N ASN A 232 26.88 -3.18 -8.78
CA ASN A 232 27.71 -3.17 -7.57
C ASN A 232 27.60 -1.84 -6.82
N ILE A 233 27.64 -0.72 -7.55
CA ILE A 233 27.52 0.62 -6.97
C ILE A 233 26.17 1.21 -7.39
N ILE A 234 25.14 0.92 -6.61
CA ILE A 234 23.74 1.23 -6.94
C ILE A 234 23.24 2.50 -6.23
N PRO A 235 22.15 3.12 -6.71
CA PRO A 235 21.39 4.07 -5.91
C PRO A 235 20.98 3.46 -4.56
N ILE A 236 21.31 4.13 -3.48
CA ILE A 236 20.90 3.77 -2.12
C ILE A 236 19.63 4.56 -1.79
N LEU A 237 18.64 3.89 -1.23
CA LEU A 237 17.33 4.48 -0.96
C LEU A 237 17.07 4.53 0.54
N ASP A 238 16.51 5.64 1.00
CA ASP A 238 16.03 5.81 2.37
C ASP A 238 14.53 5.54 2.39
N PHE A 239 14.06 4.62 3.22
CA PHE A 239 12.65 4.18 3.23
C PHE A 239 11.71 5.32 3.61
N ILE A 240 12.18 6.30 4.38
CA ILE A 240 11.41 7.48 4.79
C ILE A 240 11.46 8.55 3.69
N GLY A 241 12.62 8.86 3.13
CA GLY A 241 12.84 9.94 2.17
C GLY A 241 12.45 9.62 0.73
N SER A 242 12.53 8.35 0.32
CA SER A 242 12.24 7.91 -1.05
C SER A 242 10.78 8.09 -1.43
N ILE A 243 10.55 8.54 -2.66
CA ILE A 243 9.22 8.74 -3.25
C ILE A 243 9.16 8.14 -4.65
N GLU A 244 7.95 7.98 -5.17
CA GLU A 244 7.74 7.64 -6.57
C GLU A 244 8.19 8.83 -7.44
N GLN A 245 9.30 8.69 -8.15
CA GLN A 245 9.86 9.77 -8.98
C GLN A 245 10.77 9.24 -10.08
N THR A 246 10.71 9.87 -11.25
CA THR A 246 11.75 9.72 -12.27
C THR A 246 12.76 10.86 -12.13
N TRP A 247 14.02 10.51 -11.93
CA TRP A 247 15.14 11.42 -11.75
C TRP A 247 15.95 11.50 -13.02
N THR A 248 16.26 12.70 -13.47
CA THR A 248 17.17 12.97 -14.58
C THR A 248 18.33 13.81 -14.09
N LEU A 249 19.53 13.24 -14.19
CA LEU A 249 20.80 13.94 -14.04
C LEU A 249 21.22 14.46 -15.41
N THR A 250 21.61 15.73 -15.49
CA THR A 250 22.15 16.32 -16.72
C THR A 250 23.46 17.01 -16.41
N PHE A 251 24.52 16.59 -17.10
CA PHE A 251 25.84 17.16 -16.95
C PHE A 251 25.87 18.57 -17.56
N SER A 252 26.39 19.53 -16.80
CA SER A 252 26.63 20.91 -17.28
C SER A 252 28.04 21.08 -17.83
N ASP A 253 28.96 20.21 -17.42
CA ASP A 253 30.34 20.13 -17.87
C ASP A 253 30.88 18.71 -17.62
N ALA A 254 32.20 18.52 -17.69
CA ALA A 254 32.81 17.20 -17.49
C ALA A 254 32.74 16.67 -16.03
N ASN A 255 32.46 17.53 -15.05
CA ASN A 255 32.54 17.21 -13.64
C ASN A 255 31.23 17.45 -12.89
N SER A 256 30.36 18.35 -13.36
CA SER A 256 29.18 18.83 -12.64
C SER A 256 27.89 18.43 -13.34
N PHE A 257 26.85 18.14 -12.56
CA PHE A 257 25.52 17.82 -13.06
C PHE A 257 24.43 18.44 -12.18
N SER A 258 23.26 18.67 -12.78
CA SER A 258 22.02 19.00 -12.06
C SER A 258 21.07 17.80 -12.02
N CYS A 259 20.29 17.66 -10.95
CA CYS A 259 19.24 16.66 -10.84
C CYS A 259 17.86 17.31 -10.91
N VAL A 260 16.98 16.73 -11.73
CA VAL A 260 15.59 17.11 -11.86
C VAL A 260 14.71 15.88 -11.62
N GLY A 261 13.66 16.03 -10.81
CA GLY A 261 12.61 15.04 -10.68
C GLY A 261 11.40 15.41 -11.53
N ASP A 262 10.74 14.42 -12.13
CA ASP A 262 9.62 14.62 -13.08
C ASP A 262 8.44 15.45 -12.51
N THR A 263 8.20 15.38 -11.20
CA THR A 263 7.15 16.19 -10.54
C THR A 263 7.69 17.31 -9.64
N LEU A 264 8.98 17.28 -9.29
CA LEU A 264 9.58 18.20 -8.32
C LEU A 264 10.36 19.35 -8.97
N GLY A 265 10.75 19.22 -10.25
CA GLY A 265 11.72 20.13 -10.85
C GLY A 265 13.12 19.88 -10.32
N SER A 266 13.97 20.91 -10.28
CA SER A 266 15.36 20.76 -9.82
C SER A 266 15.42 20.52 -8.31
N VAL A 267 16.18 19.50 -7.90
CA VAL A 267 16.41 19.13 -6.49
C VAL A 267 17.86 19.33 -6.04
N GLY A 268 18.66 20.00 -6.87
CA GLY A 268 20.06 20.32 -6.57
C GLY A 268 21.02 19.91 -7.67
N SER A 269 22.31 20.08 -7.39
CA SER A 269 23.43 19.75 -8.27
C SER A 269 24.50 18.96 -7.52
N GLY A 270 25.22 18.12 -8.24
CA GLY A 270 26.33 17.33 -7.72
C GLY A 270 27.55 17.38 -8.64
N SER A 271 28.61 16.71 -8.22
CA SER A 271 29.82 16.55 -9.02
C SER A 271 30.37 15.14 -8.88
N ILE A 272 30.99 14.63 -9.94
CA ILE A 272 31.61 13.29 -9.97
C ILE A 272 32.74 13.10 -8.95
N SER A 273 33.30 14.19 -8.43
CA SER A 273 34.36 14.19 -7.41
C SER A 273 33.95 14.91 -6.11
N GLY A 274 32.69 15.32 -5.98
CA GLY A 274 32.18 16.14 -4.88
C GLY A 274 31.69 15.37 -3.65
N GLY A 275 31.86 14.05 -3.61
CA GLY A 275 31.23 13.16 -2.64
C GLY A 275 29.88 12.62 -3.11
N ASP A 276 29.21 11.84 -2.26
CA ASP A 276 27.93 11.22 -2.60
C ASP A 276 26.87 12.29 -2.88
N PHE A 277 26.08 12.09 -3.93
CA PHE A 277 24.99 13.00 -4.25
C PHE A 277 23.69 12.50 -3.61
N ALA A 278 23.23 13.22 -2.59
CA ALA A 278 22.06 12.86 -1.78
C ALA A 278 21.08 14.06 -1.68
N PRO A 279 20.24 14.32 -2.70
CA PRO A 279 19.31 15.44 -2.68
C PRO A 279 18.29 15.28 -1.55
N ASN A 280 18.15 16.30 -0.71
CA ASN A 280 17.29 16.27 0.46
C ASN A 280 15.80 16.37 0.09
N ASN A 281 15.00 15.45 0.63
CA ASN A 281 13.55 15.57 0.70
C ASN A 281 13.16 16.46 1.89
N PRO A 282 12.65 17.68 1.67
CA PRO A 282 12.33 18.62 2.75
C PRO A 282 11.17 18.14 3.63
N ASP A 283 10.29 17.28 3.11
CA ASP A 283 9.13 16.79 3.87
C ASP A 283 9.55 15.88 5.03
N PHE A 284 10.64 15.14 4.86
CA PHE A 284 11.13 14.17 5.84
C PHE A 284 12.52 14.50 6.41
N SER A 285 13.21 15.51 5.86
CA SER A 285 14.61 15.81 6.17
C SER A 285 15.53 14.59 6.00
N ARG A 286 15.28 13.84 4.93
CA ARG A 286 15.98 12.61 4.51
C ARG A 286 16.26 12.67 3.01
N PRO A 287 17.29 12.00 2.48
CA PRO A 287 17.55 12.02 1.05
C PRO A 287 16.44 11.32 0.26
N TYR A 288 16.13 11.80 -0.94
CA TYR A 288 15.27 11.08 -1.89
C TYR A 288 15.91 9.76 -2.36
N PHE A 289 17.22 9.80 -2.52
CA PHE A 289 18.13 8.71 -2.82
C PHE A 289 19.56 9.22 -2.54
N THR A 290 20.52 8.33 -2.45
CA THR A 290 21.95 8.65 -2.41
C THR A 290 22.62 7.94 -3.59
N LEU A 291 23.32 8.70 -4.42
CA LEU A 291 24.12 8.18 -5.52
C LEU A 291 25.60 8.20 -5.12
N PRO A 292 26.23 7.03 -4.86
CA PRO A 292 27.61 6.98 -4.39
C PRO A 292 28.62 7.59 -5.35
N VAL A 293 29.56 8.38 -4.81
CA VAL A 293 30.64 8.99 -5.60
C VAL A 293 31.55 7.95 -6.25
N ALA A 294 31.71 6.80 -5.59
CA ALA A 294 32.54 5.70 -6.06
C ALA A 294 32.05 5.11 -7.39
N GLY A 295 30.78 5.36 -7.76
CA GLY A 295 30.22 4.87 -9.01
C GLY A 295 30.76 5.61 -10.23
N TRP A 296 31.16 6.88 -10.08
CA TRP A 296 31.57 7.71 -11.20
C TRP A 296 32.90 7.28 -11.81
N GLY A 297 32.93 7.25 -13.14
CA GLY A 297 34.15 7.07 -13.91
C GLY A 297 34.02 7.62 -15.32
N GLY A 298 35.03 7.32 -16.15
CA GLY A 298 35.05 7.74 -17.54
C GLY A 298 35.20 9.25 -17.71
N ALA A 299 34.81 9.76 -18.87
CA ALA A 299 34.85 11.18 -19.21
C ALA A 299 33.47 11.67 -19.65
N TRP A 300 32.90 12.56 -18.84
CA TRP A 300 31.57 13.14 -19.09
C TRP A 300 31.66 14.43 -19.89
N SER A 301 30.54 14.86 -20.45
CA SER A 301 30.43 16.12 -21.19
C SER A 301 29.08 16.80 -20.95
N SER A 302 29.04 18.11 -21.18
CA SER A 302 27.79 18.89 -21.10
C SER A 302 26.70 18.27 -21.98
N GLY A 303 25.50 18.11 -21.42
CA GLY A 303 24.33 17.54 -22.09
C GLY A 303 24.17 16.02 -21.95
N GLU A 304 25.17 15.32 -21.41
CA GLU A 304 25.05 13.90 -21.11
C GLU A 304 24.14 13.66 -19.91
N THR A 305 23.50 12.50 -19.85
CA THR A 305 22.43 12.24 -18.89
C THR A 305 22.46 10.84 -18.28
N ILE A 306 21.91 10.76 -17.07
CA ILE A 306 21.45 9.52 -16.43
C ILE A 306 20.00 9.74 -16.03
N THR A 307 19.13 8.77 -16.28
CA THR A 307 17.75 8.75 -15.82
C THR A 307 17.46 7.44 -15.12
N PHE A 308 16.79 7.48 -13.98
CA PHE A 308 16.31 6.30 -13.28
C PHE A 308 15.06 6.64 -12.48
N LYS A 309 14.37 5.62 -11.99
CA LYS A 309 13.13 5.76 -11.23
C LYS A 309 13.32 5.22 -9.83
N THR A 310 12.77 5.89 -8.83
CA THR A 310 12.63 5.39 -7.46
C THR A 310 11.19 5.03 -7.17
N HIS A 311 11.01 4.02 -6.32
CA HIS A 311 9.75 3.54 -5.77
C HIS A 311 9.86 3.57 -4.25
N PRO A 312 8.87 4.13 -3.53
CA PRO A 312 8.91 4.21 -2.08
C PRO A 312 8.68 2.84 -1.44
N ALA A 313 9.11 2.67 -0.19
CA ALA A 313 8.71 1.55 0.67
C ALA A 313 7.24 1.68 1.12
N ALA A 314 6.32 1.76 0.15
CA ALA A 314 4.91 2.01 0.40
C ALA A 314 3.99 1.30 -0.59
N VAL A 315 2.88 0.76 -0.08
CA VAL A 315 1.84 0.09 -0.86
C VAL A 315 0.63 1.02 -1.01
N PRO A 316 0.26 1.37 -2.26
CA PRO A 316 -0.94 2.14 -2.56
C PRO A 316 -2.21 1.29 -2.42
N ILE A 317 -3.19 1.79 -1.68
CA ILE A 317 -4.46 1.11 -1.44
C ILE A 317 -5.58 2.12 -1.66
N TRP A 318 -6.59 1.71 -2.43
CA TRP A 318 -7.83 2.44 -2.53
C TRP A 318 -8.84 1.93 -1.52
N TRP A 319 -9.47 2.86 -0.83
CA TRP A 319 -10.63 2.59 0.02
C TRP A 319 -11.86 3.12 -0.70
N LYS A 320 -12.89 2.29 -0.81
CA LYS A 320 -14.20 2.60 -1.39
C LYS A 320 -15.23 2.59 -0.26
N ARG A 321 -15.83 3.75 0.01
CA ARG A 321 -16.97 3.87 0.92
C ARG A 321 -18.25 3.88 0.13
N ILE A 322 -19.19 3.02 0.51
CA ILE A 322 -20.54 2.97 -0.05
C ILE A 322 -21.51 3.31 1.08
N VAL A 323 -22.22 4.43 0.93
CA VAL A 323 -23.35 4.81 1.79
C VAL A 323 -24.63 4.47 1.02
N PRO A 324 -25.43 3.48 1.45
CA PRO A 324 -26.70 3.19 0.79
C PRO A 324 -27.71 4.33 0.97
N ALA A 325 -28.65 4.45 0.04
CA ALA A 325 -29.75 5.41 0.16
C ALA A 325 -30.62 5.07 1.37
N GLY A 326 -30.91 6.07 2.20
CA GLY A 326 -31.66 5.90 3.44
C GLY A 326 -30.83 5.45 4.63
N ALA A 327 -29.49 5.46 4.54
CA ALA A 327 -28.60 5.12 5.65
C ALA A 327 -28.89 5.94 6.92
N ASN A 328 -28.83 5.27 8.07
CA ASN A 328 -29.02 5.89 9.37
C ASN A 328 -27.84 6.78 9.77
N SER A 329 -28.10 7.69 10.71
CA SER A 329 -27.03 8.47 11.33
C SER A 329 -26.36 7.65 12.43
N LEU A 330 -25.04 7.53 12.38
CA LEU A 330 -24.25 6.97 13.48
C LEU A 330 -23.10 7.91 13.84
N SER A 331 -22.98 8.27 15.12
CA SER A 331 -21.98 9.24 15.60
C SER A 331 -20.62 8.61 15.93
N ALA A 332 -20.58 7.29 16.13
CA ALA A 332 -19.38 6.53 16.48
C ALA A 332 -19.05 5.50 15.39
N ASP A 333 -19.33 5.87 14.15
CA ASP A 333 -18.98 5.03 13.01
C ASP A 333 -17.46 5.02 12.78
N LYS A 334 -16.93 3.84 12.47
CA LYS A 334 -15.49 3.58 12.37
C LYS A 334 -15.22 2.34 11.55
N VAL A 335 -14.12 2.32 10.82
CA VAL A 335 -13.55 1.12 10.19
C VAL A 335 -12.18 0.87 10.79
N VAL A 336 -11.78 -0.39 10.90
CA VAL A 336 -10.38 -0.75 11.19
C VAL A 336 -9.84 -1.47 9.96
N VAL A 337 -8.81 -0.89 9.34
CA VAL A 337 -8.02 -1.54 8.29
C VAL A 337 -6.64 -1.79 8.88
N ALA A 338 -6.17 -3.02 8.77
CA ALA A 338 -4.94 -3.45 9.40
C ALA A 338 -3.97 -4.00 8.36
N ILE A 339 -2.70 -4.00 8.76
CA ILE A 339 -1.61 -4.63 8.05
C ILE A 339 -0.74 -5.38 9.03
N THR A 340 -0.30 -6.56 8.62
CA THR A 340 0.71 -7.36 9.33
C THR A 340 1.79 -7.77 8.35
N GLY A 341 2.96 -8.12 8.86
CA GLY A 341 4.09 -8.67 8.11
C GLY A 341 5.20 -8.96 9.10
N GLU A 342 6.31 -9.49 8.61
CA GLU A 342 7.48 -9.77 9.44
C GLU A 342 8.64 -8.82 9.08
N SER A 343 9.54 -8.58 10.02
CA SER A 343 10.80 -7.89 9.72
C SER A 343 11.76 -8.88 9.05
N ALA A 344 12.43 -8.45 7.98
CA ALA A 344 13.52 -9.21 7.35
C ALA A 344 14.74 -9.40 8.28
#